data_AF-A0A367B1I8-F1
#
_entry.id   AF-A0A367B1I8-F1
#
_cell.length_a   1.000
_cell.length_b   1.000
_cell.length_c   1.000
_cell.angle_alpha   90.00
_cell.angle_beta   90.00
_cell.angle_gamma   90.00
#
_symmetry.space_group_name_H-M   'P 1'
#
loop_
_entity.id
_entity.type
_entity.pdbx_description
1 polymer ?
#
loop_
_entity_poly.entity_id
_entity_poly.type
_entity_poly.pdbx_seq_one_letter_code
_entity_poly.pdbx_strand_id
1 'polypeptide(L)'
;MSALPTGDPGSQTLVPHWLDAVARRELADTVQAALADPEVHPVTAIHLQDVLTELHVAAAREAVWPTSAARVRLATGWDDDVLPVRLSPVELAGVLELDGLPEALRDVLRSRAGRP
;
A
#
# COMPACT_ATOMS: atom_id res chain seq x y z
N MET A 1 15.75 -23.42 -31.81
CA MET A 1 15.95 -22.53 -30.64
C MET A 1 14.60 -21.94 -30.27
N SER A 2 13.96 -22.46 -29.23
CA SER A 2 12.71 -21.89 -28.70
C SER A 2 13.12 -20.79 -27.71
N ALA A 3 12.72 -19.54 -27.97
CA ALA A 3 12.99 -18.44 -27.06
C ALA A 3 12.19 -18.65 -25.77
N LEU A 4 12.85 -18.58 -24.61
CA LEU A 4 12.18 -18.58 -23.33
C LEU A 4 11.37 -17.29 -23.18
N PRO A 5 10.14 -17.34 -22.64
CA PRO A 5 9.36 -16.15 -22.35
C PRO A 5 10.17 -15.25 -21.41
N THR A 6 10.35 -14.00 -21.81
CA THR A 6 11.23 -13.01 -21.15
C THR A 6 10.53 -12.24 -20.02
N GLY A 7 9.29 -12.60 -19.69
CA GLY A 7 8.57 -12.04 -18.56
C GLY A 7 8.62 -13.00 -17.39
N ASP A 8 9.15 -12.54 -16.24
CA ASP A 8 8.95 -13.22 -14.97
C ASP A 8 7.45 -13.14 -14.64
N PRO A 9 6.70 -14.25 -14.65
CA PRO A 9 5.29 -14.24 -14.30
C PRO A 9 5.05 -13.85 -12.83
N GLY A 10 6.11 -13.75 -12.01
CA GLY A 10 6.07 -13.30 -10.62
C GLY A 10 6.35 -11.81 -10.38
N SER A 11 6.74 -11.02 -11.39
CA SER A 11 7.01 -9.59 -11.21
C SER A 11 5.71 -8.80 -11.18
N GLN A 12 5.01 -8.86 -10.05
CA GLN A 12 3.83 -8.05 -9.81
C GLN A 12 4.25 -6.57 -9.81
N THR A 13 3.65 -5.77 -10.70
CA THR A 13 3.90 -4.33 -10.72
C THR A 13 3.34 -3.71 -9.45
N LEU A 14 4.23 -3.23 -8.58
CA LEU A 14 3.84 -2.48 -7.40
C LEU A 14 3.38 -1.08 -7.79
N VAL A 15 2.13 -0.75 -7.46
CA VAL A 15 1.53 0.55 -7.78
C VAL A 15 1.58 1.43 -6.53
N PRO A 16 2.08 2.67 -6.61
CA PRO A 16 2.06 3.58 -5.48
C PRO A 16 0.64 4.12 -5.22
N HIS A 17 0.19 4.00 -3.99
CA HIS A 17 -0.97 4.67 -3.41
C HIS A 17 -0.46 5.73 -2.43
N TRP A 18 -0.78 6.99 -2.68
CA TRP A 18 -0.30 8.11 -1.86
C TRP A 18 -1.27 8.34 -0.71
N LEU A 19 -0.83 8.04 0.50
CA LEU A 19 -1.65 8.04 1.71
C LEU A 19 -1.05 9.00 2.75
N ASP A 20 -1.89 9.86 3.32
CA ASP A 20 -1.55 10.67 4.51
C ASP A 20 -1.38 9.79 5.77
N ALA A 21 -1.03 10.40 6.91
CA ALA A 21 -0.84 9.64 8.14
C ALA A 21 -2.14 9.02 8.70
N VAL A 22 -3.30 9.63 8.45
CA VAL A 22 -4.60 9.12 8.90
C VAL A 22 -4.95 7.86 8.12
N ALA A 23 -4.93 7.93 6.79
CA ALA A 23 -5.17 6.82 5.88
C ALA A 23 -4.20 5.66 6.13
N ARG A 24 -2.90 5.94 6.36
CA ARG A 24 -1.92 4.90 6.70
C ARG A 24 -2.21 4.20 8.02
N ARG A 25 -2.64 4.95 9.04
CA ARG A 25 -3.01 4.38 10.34
C ARG A 25 -4.29 3.56 10.23
N GLU A 26 -5.32 4.08 9.58
CA GLU A 26 -6.57 3.35 9.35
C GLU A 26 -6.34 2.06 8.57
N LEU A 27 -5.46 2.09 7.57
CA LEU A 27 -5.07 0.89 6.84
C LEU A 27 -4.34 -0.11 7.76
N ALA A 28 -3.37 0.34 8.55
CA ALA A 28 -2.66 -0.51 9.50
C ALA A 28 -3.61 -1.17 10.49
N ASP A 29 -4.50 -0.39 11.11
CA ASP A 29 -5.46 -0.85 12.11
C ASP A 29 -6.44 -1.86 11.50
N THR A 30 -6.95 -1.58 10.30
CA THR A 30 -7.87 -2.49 9.57
C THR A 30 -7.19 -3.83 9.26
N VAL A 31 -5.95 -3.78 8.76
CA VAL A 31 -5.18 -4.99 8.41
C VAL A 31 -4.81 -5.78 9.66
N GLN A 32 -4.44 -5.12 10.75
CA GLN A 32 -4.16 -5.77 12.03
C GLN A 32 -5.40 -6.45 12.61
N ALA A 33 -6.57 -5.79 12.54
CA ALA A 33 -7.83 -6.36 12.98
C ALA A 33 -8.20 -7.61 12.16
N ALA A 34 -8.02 -7.56 10.83
CA ALA A 34 -8.24 -8.71 9.96
C ALA A 34 -7.29 -9.88 10.30
N LEU A 35 -6.00 -9.60 10.52
CA LEU A 35 -5.01 -10.62 10.89
C LEU A 35 -5.26 -11.26 12.27
N ALA A 36 -6.06 -10.63 13.13
CA ALA A 36 -6.48 -11.20 14.41
C ALA A 36 -7.66 -12.19 14.27
N ASP A 37 -8.34 -12.20 13.13
CA ASP A 37 -9.45 -13.12 12.85
C ASP A 37 -8.92 -14.49 12.37
N PRO A 38 -9.18 -15.58 13.10
CA PRO A 38 -8.73 -16.93 12.71
C PRO A 38 -9.38 -17.45 11.43
N GLU A 39 -10.48 -16.84 10.96
CA GLU A 39 -11.18 -17.26 9.73
C GLU A 39 -10.54 -16.68 8.46
N VAL A 40 -9.57 -15.75 8.57
CA VAL A 40 -8.86 -15.23 7.41
C VAL A 40 -8.06 -16.34 6.73
N HIS A 41 -8.28 -16.49 5.42
CA HIS A 41 -7.59 -17.49 4.62
C HIS A 41 -6.05 -17.29 4.72
N PRO A 42 -5.25 -18.35 4.96
CA PRO A 42 -3.81 -18.21 5.21
C PRO A 42 -3.02 -17.48 4.12
N VAL A 43 -3.42 -17.65 2.85
CA VAL A 43 -2.78 -16.94 1.72
C VAL A 43 -3.10 -15.45 1.77
N THR A 44 -4.32 -15.08 2.12
CA THR A 44 -4.71 -13.67 2.31
C THR A 44 -3.92 -13.07 3.47
N ALA A 45 -3.75 -13.81 4.56
CA ALA A 45 -2.95 -13.36 5.71
C ALA A 45 -1.49 -13.02 5.34
N ILE A 46 -0.85 -13.80 4.45
CA ILE A 46 0.50 -13.48 3.95
C ILE A 46 0.51 -12.13 3.24
N HIS A 47 -0.41 -11.90 2.31
CA HIS A 47 -0.49 -10.64 1.57
C HIS A 47 -0.82 -9.46 2.48
N LEU A 48 -1.68 -9.65 3.49
CA LEU A 48 -1.96 -8.65 4.51
C LEU A 48 -0.73 -8.31 5.37
N GLN A 49 0.13 -9.28 5.68
CA GLN A 49 1.41 -9.02 6.36
C GLN A 49 2.38 -8.23 5.46
N ASP A 50 2.37 -8.48 4.15
CA ASP A 50 3.17 -7.70 3.18
C ASP A 50 2.69 -6.23 3.14
N VAL A 51 1.39 -5.97 3.25
CA VAL A 51 0.85 -4.61 3.38
C VAL A 51 1.38 -3.92 4.63
N LEU A 52 1.35 -4.57 5.79
CA LEU A 52 1.94 -4.00 7.01
C LEU A 52 3.42 -3.72 6.84
N THR A 53 4.15 -4.62 6.16
CA THR A 53 5.58 -4.42 5.88
C THR A 53 5.80 -3.19 5.00
N GLU A 54 5.06 -3.03 3.90
CA GLU A 54 5.22 -1.85 3.04
C GLU A 54 4.85 -0.55 3.77
N LEU A 55 3.88 -0.55 4.69
CA LEU A 55 3.59 0.64 5.51
C LEU A 55 4.81 1.09 6.33
N HIS A 56 5.54 0.14 6.91
CA HIS A 56 6.79 0.43 7.62
C HIS A 56 7.90 0.86 6.66
N VAL A 57 8.02 0.21 5.49
CA VAL A 57 9.00 0.57 4.47
C VAL A 57 8.73 1.99 3.93
N ALA A 58 7.47 2.38 3.74
CA ALA A 58 7.10 3.72 3.31
C ALA A 58 7.57 4.78 4.32
N ALA A 59 7.35 4.56 5.61
CA ALA A 59 7.85 5.44 6.67
C ALA A 59 9.38 5.49 6.72
N ALA A 60 10.05 4.33 6.61
CA ALA A 60 11.51 4.27 6.60
C ALA A 60 12.11 4.98 5.37
N ARG A 61 11.48 4.85 4.20
CA ARG A 61 11.90 5.49 2.94
C ARG A 61 11.92 7.01 3.05
N GLU A 62 10.96 7.58 3.76
CA GLU A 62 10.96 9.02 4.05
C GLU A 62 12.18 9.43 4.87
N ALA A 63 12.49 8.69 5.94
CA ALA A 63 13.62 8.97 6.82
C ALA A 63 14.98 8.82 6.11
N VAL A 64 15.09 7.87 5.18
CA VAL A 64 16.33 7.60 4.44
C VAL A 64 16.59 8.62 3.33
N TRP A 65 15.54 9.13 2.67
CA TRP A 65 15.67 10.07 1.55
C TRP A 65 14.87 11.38 1.74
N PRO A 66 15.14 12.15 2.80
CA PRO A 66 14.32 13.31 3.18
C PRO A 66 14.29 14.39 2.09
N THR A 67 15.42 14.64 1.40
CA THR A 67 15.47 15.63 0.31
C THR A 67 14.61 15.24 -0.89
N SER A 68 14.51 13.94 -1.19
CA SER A 68 13.65 13.46 -2.28
C SER A 68 12.17 13.63 -1.92
N ALA A 69 11.78 13.29 -0.69
CA ALA A 69 10.42 13.49 -0.19
C ALA A 69 10.03 14.99 -0.23
N ALA A 70 10.91 15.87 0.25
CA ALA A 70 10.69 17.31 0.21
C ALA A 70 10.47 17.86 -1.21
N ARG A 71 11.22 17.36 -2.20
CA ARG A 71 11.03 17.75 -3.61
C ARG A 71 9.68 17.32 -4.16
N VAL A 72 9.23 16.10 -3.83
CA VAL A 72 7.90 15.62 -4.25
C VAL A 72 6.83 16.52 -3.66
N ARG A 73 6.87 16.80 -2.35
CA ARG A 73 5.93 17.70 -1.66
C ARG A 73 5.87 19.08 -2.30
N LEU A 74 7.02 19.67 -2.59
CA LEU A 74 7.08 20.97 -3.25
C LEU A 74 6.47 20.94 -4.66
N ALA A 75 6.65 19.84 -5.40
CA ALA A 75 6.11 19.70 -6.75
C ALA A 75 4.59 19.40 -6.76
N THR A 76 4.08 18.70 -5.76
CA THR A 76 2.68 18.26 -5.70
C THR A 76 1.79 19.16 -4.85
N GLY A 77 2.36 19.94 -3.93
CA GLY A 77 1.64 20.67 -2.90
C GLY A 77 1.02 19.76 -1.83
N TRP A 78 1.47 18.51 -1.72
CA TRP A 78 0.97 17.57 -0.71
C TRP A 78 1.51 17.87 0.68
N ASP A 79 0.72 17.49 1.68
CA ASP A 79 1.10 17.56 3.08
C ASP A 79 2.35 16.73 3.38
N ASP A 80 3.01 17.07 4.48
CA ASP A 80 4.30 16.50 4.85
C ASP A 80 4.22 15.03 5.30
N ASP A 81 3.03 14.52 5.54
CA ASP A 81 2.78 13.16 5.99
C ASP A 81 2.28 12.22 4.88
N VAL A 82 2.13 12.73 3.65
CA VAL A 82 1.72 11.94 2.48
C VAL A 82 2.88 11.11 1.97
N LEU A 83 2.71 9.77 2.01
CA LEU A 83 3.72 8.80 1.58
C LEU A 83 3.20 7.81 0.54
N PRO A 84 4.05 7.38 -0.40
CA PRO A 84 3.69 6.33 -1.35
C PRO A 84 3.79 4.96 -0.68
N VAL A 85 2.65 4.29 -0.53
CA VAL A 85 2.53 2.89 -0.14
C VAL A 85 2.35 2.05 -1.40
N ARG A 86 3.29 1.15 -1.67
CA ARG A 86 3.35 0.40 -2.92
C ARG A 86 2.70 -0.97 -2.79
N LEU A 87 1.52 -1.14 -3.37
CA LEU A 87 0.77 -2.38 -3.27
C LEU A 87 0.84 -3.17 -4.58
N SER A 88 0.99 -4.48 -4.47
CA SER A 88 0.74 -5.40 -5.57
C SER A 88 -0.77 -5.50 -5.85
N PRO A 89 -1.19 -5.97 -7.05
CA PRO A 89 -2.61 -6.19 -7.33
C PRO A 89 -3.29 -7.15 -6.34
N VAL A 90 -2.57 -8.16 -5.85
CA VAL A 90 -3.09 -9.13 -4.90
C VAL A 90 -3.25 -8.53 -3.51
N GLU A 91 -2.26 -7.76 -3.05
CA GLU A 91 -2.35 -7.01 -1.78
C GLU A 91 -3.50 -6.01 -1.81
N LEU A 92 -3.64 -5.24 -2.91
CA LEU A 92 -4.71 -4.27 -3.08
C LEU A 92 -6.08 -4.96 -3.07
N ALA A 93 -6.24 -6.08 -3.79
CA ALA A 93 -7.48 -6.85 -3.78
C ALA A 93 -7.83 -7.34 -2.37
N GLY A 94 -6.86 -7.93 -1.66
CA GLY A 94 -7.05 -8.42 -0.29
C GLY A 94 -7.46 -7.32 0.69
N VAL A 95 -6.88 -6.13 0.59
CA VAL A 95 -7.28 -4.97 1.42
C VAL A 95 -8.69 -4.48 1.08
N LEU A 96 -9.04 -4.40 -0.20
CA LEU A 96 -10.35 -3.89 -0.63
C LEU A 96 -11.51 -4.80 -0.22
N GLU A 97 -11.24 -6.09 -0.02
CA GLU A 97 -12.20 -7.09 0.46
C GLU A 97 -12.40 -7.08 1.98
N LEU A 98 -11.63 -6.30 2.74
CA LEU A 98 -11.80 -6.21 4.20
C LEU A 98 -13.06 -5.42 4.56
N ASP A 99 -13.96 -6.03 5.31
CA ASP A 99 -15.21 -5.42 5.78
C ASP A 99 -14.96 -4.17 6.65
N GLY A 100 -13.88 -4.19 7.44
CA GLY A 100 -13.50 -3.09 8.34
C GLY A 100 -12.89 -1.87 7.64
N LEU A 101 -12.63 -1.91 6.32
CA LEU A 101 -11.98 -0.82 5.61
C LEU A 101 -12.93 0.39 5.48
N PRO A 102 -12.56 1.58 5.98
CA PRO A 102 -13.36 2.79 5.82
C PRO A 102 -13.63 3.08 4.34
N GLU A 103 -14.86 3.45 3.98
CA GLU A 103 -15.23 3.67 2.56
C GLU A 103 -14.38 4.77 1.91
N ALA A 104 -14.05 5.83 2.66
CA ALA A 104 -13.18 6.90 2.19
C ALA A 104 -11.79 6.35 1.79
N LEU A 105 -11.20 5.50 2.63
CA LEU A 105 -9.92 4.85 2.34
C LEU A 105 -10.04 3.87 1.16
N ARG A 106 -11.14 3.14 1.08
CA ARG A 106 -11.46 2.23 -0.04
C ARG A 106 -11.49 2.99 -1.38
N ASP A 107 -12.11 4.17 -1.41
CA ASP A 107 -12.16 5.03 -2.59
C ASP A 107 -10.79 5.59 -2.97
N VAL A 108 -9.98 6.02 -1.99
CA VAL A 108 -8.58 6.43 -2.21
C VAL A 108 -7.79 5.30 -2.86
N LEU A 109 -7.86 4.10 -2.30
CA LEU A 109 -7.13 2.93 -2.81
C LEU A 109 -7.58 2.52 -4.22
N ARG A 110 -8.87 2.61 -4.55
CA ARG A 110 -9.41 2.37 -5.89
C ARG A 110 -8.97 3.42 -6.91
N SER A 111 -9.00 4.69 -6.51
CA SER A 111 -8.73 5.80 -7.42
C SER A 111 -7.25 5.88 -7.83
N ARG A 112 -6.34 5.30 -7.03
CA ARG A 112 -4.88 5.44 -7.12
C ARG A 112 -4.40 6.90 -7.07
N ALA A 113 -5.33 7.85 -6.89
CA ALA A 113 -5.04 9.24 -6.72
C ALA A 113 -4.68 9.42 -5.25
N GLY A 114 -3.47 9.94 -5.00
CA GLY A 114 -3.27 10.73 -3.79
C GLY A 114 -4.17 11.92 -3.92
N ARG A 115 -5.34 11.89 -3.30
CA ARG A 115 -6.13 13.10 -3.16
C ARG A 115 -5.96 13.62 -1.73
N PRO A 116 -5.67 14.92 -1.56
CA PRO A 116 -5.85 15.59 -0.29
C PRO A 116 -7.32 15.57 0.13
#